data_AF-A0A3S0KXG1-F1
#
_entry.id   AF-A0A3S0KXG1-F1
#
_cell.length_a   1.000
_cell.length_b   1.000
_cell.length_c   1.000
_cell.angle_alpha   90.00
_cell.angle_beta   90.00
_cell.angle_gamma   90.00
#
_symmetry.space_group_name_H-M   'P 1'
#
loop_
_entity.id
_entity.type
_entity.pdbx_description
1 polymer ?
#
loop_
_entity_poly.entity_id
_entity_poly.type
_entity_poly.pdbx_seq_one_letter_code
_entity_poly.pdbx_strand_id
1 'polypeptide(L)'
;MGLLDSLMGNASEVNLEELAEELNPILGDNEQLHLAYKVIRDMFVFTNKRLILIDKQGMTGKKVSYHSIPYKAITHFEVETAGRFDMDSELKLWISGQKDPLVKELKKGTDVVGIQKTIANFSL
;
A
#
# COMPACT_ATOMS: atom_id res chain seq x y z
N MET A 1 8.06 5.27 -23.93
CA MET A 1 9.47 5.24 -23.47
C MET A 1 9.76 6.55 -22.73
N GLY A 2 9.24 6.67 -21.52
CA GLY A 2 9.34 7.88 -20.71
C GLY A 2 10.18 7.59 -19.48
N LEU A 3 10.98 8.58 -19.06
CA LEU A 3 11.82 8.58 -17.86
C LEU A 3 11.07 8.28 -16.53
N LEU A 4 9.76 8.05 -16.58
CA LEU A 4 8.91 7.62 -15.47
C LEU A 4 8.86 6.09 -15.30
N ASP A 5 9.09 5.29 -16.35
CA ASP A 5 9.12 3.81 -16.26
C ASP A 5 10.28 3.33 -15.38
N SER A 6 11.38 4.10 -15.33
CA SER A 6 12.58 3.76 -14.56
C SER A 6 12.48 4.07 -13.06
N LEU A 7 11.50 4.87 -12.62
CA LEU A 7 11.26 5.14 -11.19
C LEU A 7 10.27 4.16 -10.55
N MET A 8 9.67 3.26 -11.34
CA MET A 8 8.91 2.09 -10.85
C MET A 8 9.81 0.89 -10.50
N GLY A 9 11.13 1.04 -10.62
CA GLY A 9 12.07 -0.07 -10.71
C GLY A 9 12.60 -0.67 -9.40
N ASN A 10 12.02 -0.43 -8.21
CA ASN A 10 12.51 -1.07 -6.97
C ASN A 10 11.45 -1.22 -5.85
N ALA A 11 10.25 -1.66 -6.20
CA ALA A 11 9.29 -2.23 -5.24
C ALA A 11 9.17 -3.72 -5.56
N SER A 12 9.79 -4.59 -4.76
CA SER A 12 9.93 -6.01 -5.09
C SER A 12 8.62 -6.72 -5.48
N GLU A 13 8.50 -7.06 -6.78
CA GLU A 13 7.69 -8.11 -7.40
C GLU A 13 6.18 -8.17 -7.06
N VAL A 14 5.39 -7.25 -7.60
CA VAL A 14 3.97 -7.53 -7.84
C VAL A 14 3.69 -7.33 -9.32
N ASN A 15 3.29 -8.40 -10.03
CA ASN A 15 2.79 -8.28 -11.39
C ASN A 15 1.44 -7.56 -11.31
N LEU A 16 1.42 -6.28 -11.71
CA LEU A 16 0.22 -5.45 -11.64
C LEU A 16 -0.90 -5.97 -12.55
N GLU A 17 -0.57 -6.66 -13.65
CA GLU A 17 -1.55 -7.24 -14.57
C GLU A 17 -2.27 -8.41 -13.91
N GLU A 18 -1.51 -9.37 -13.36
CA GLU A 18 -2.08 -10.51 -12.63
C GLU A 18 -2.90 -10.06 -11.41
N LEU A 19 -2.40 -9.07 -10.65
CA LEU A 19 -3.11 -8.53 -9.51
C LEU A 19 -4.39 -7.79 -9.95
N ALA A 20 -4.35 -7.06 -11.06
CA ALA A 20 -5.53 -6.39 -11.59
C ALA A 20 -6.60 -7.41 -12.00
N GLU A 21 -6.23 -8.53 -12.62
CA GLU A 21 -7.16 -9.62 -12.93
C GLU A 21 -7.77 -10.24 -11.66
N GLU A 22 -6.96 -10.50 -10.64
CA GLU A 22 -7.43 -11.04 -9.34
C GLU A 22 -8.41 -10.08 -8.65
N LEU A 23 -8.12 -8.78 -8.67
CA LEU A 23 -8.92 -7.77 -7.98
C LEU A 23 -10.08 -7.25 -8.83
N ASN A 24 -10.11 -7.49 -10.14
CA ASN A 24 -11.15 -6.99 -11.05
C ASN A 24 -12.59 -7.22 -10.54
N PRO A 25 -12.95 -8.38 -9.95
CA PRO A 25 -14.30 -8.61 -9.42
C PRO A 25 -14.73 -7.70 -8.25
N ILE A 26 -13.77 -7.03 -7.59
CA ILE A 26 -14.02 -6.16 -6.42
C ILE A 26 -13.63 -4.69 -6.65
N LEU A 27 -13.09 -4.37 -7.83
CA LEU A 27 -12.85 -3.00 -8.27
C LEU A 27 -14.15 -2.40 -8.82
N GLY A 28 -14.33 -1.09 -8.63
CA GLY A 28 -15.40 -0.39 -9.33
C GLY A 28 -15.12 -0.26 -10.84
N ASP A 29 -16.17 -0.09 -11.65
CA ASP A 29 -16.05 -0.02 -13.13
C ASP A 29 -15.04 1.02 -13.64
N ASN A 30 -14.84 2.12 -12.89
CA ASN A 30 -13.91 3.21 -13.19
C ASN A 30 -12.72 3.26 -12.21
N GLU A 31 -12.49 2.18 -11.48
CA GLU A 31 -11.38 2.03 -10.55
C GLU A 31 -10.20 1.34 -11.24
N GLN A 32 -9.03 1.96 -11.18
CA GLN A 32 -7.82 1.47 -11.83
C GLN A 32 -6.71 1.28 -10.81
N LEU A 33 -5.99 0.17 -10.95
CA LEU A 33 -4.84 -0.16 -10.13
C LEU A 33 -3.63 0.65 -10.64
N HIS A 34 -2.96 1.38 -9.76
CA HIS A 34 -1.83 2.24 -10.12
C HIS A 34 -0.51 1.65 -9.66
N LEU A 35 -0.43 1.24 -8.40
CA LEU A 35 0.79 0.74 -7.77
C LEU A 35 0.43 -0.34 -6.76
N ALA A 36 1.31 -1.33 -6.59
CA ALA A 36 1.19 -2.31 -5.54
C ALA A 36 2.56 -2.57 -4.93
N TYR A 37 2.60 -2.63 -3.59
CA TYR A 37 3.81 -2.93 -2.84
C TYR A 37 3.55 -4.17 -1.99
N LYS A 38 4.44 -5.15 -2.05
CA LYS A 38 4.38 -6.35 -1.22
C LYS A 38 5.36 -6.21 -0.06
N VAL A 39 4.85 -6.41 1.16
CA VAL A 39 5.64 -6.42 2.39
C VAL A 39 5.48 -7.81 3.01
N ILE A 40 6.46 -8.69 2.78
CA ILE A 40 6.40 -10.12 3.14
C ILE A 40 5.18 -10.82 2.52
N ARG A 41 4.07 -10.91 3.26
CA ARG A 41 2.80 -11.55 2.86
C ARG A 41 1.69 -10.55 2.60
N ASP A 42 1.86 -9.32 3.09
CA ASP A 42 0.87 -8.26 2.98
C ASP A 42 1.08 -7.49 1.69
N MET A 43 0.01 -6.94 1.13
CA MET A 43 0.07 -6.09 -0.04
C MET A 43 -0.62 -4.76 0.23
N PHE A 44 0.03 -3.68 -0.20
CA PHE A 44 -0.52 -2.33 -0.27
C PHE A 44 -0.84 -2.05 -1.72
N VAL A 45 -2.12 -2.03 -2.05
CA VAL A 45 -2.59 -1.83 -3.42
C VAL A 45 -3.21 -0.45 -3.51
N PHE A 46 -2.61 0.40 -4.34
CA PHE A 46 -3.04 1.77 -4.59
C PHE A 46 -3.85 1.81 -5.87
N THR A 47 -5.14 2.12 -5.75
CA THR A 47 -5.99 2.42 -6.91
C THR A 47 -6.07 3.93 -7.13
N ASN A 48 -6.84 4.39 -8.12
CA ASN A 48 -7.19 5.80 -8.27
C ASN A 48 -8.27 6.28 -7.28
N LYS A 49 -8.80 5.40 -6.41
CA LYS A 49 -9.90 5.73 -5.46
C LYS A 49 -9.56 5.46 -4.00
N ARG A 50 -8.78 4.41 -3.71
CA ARG A 50 -8.51 3.93 -2.35
C ARG A 50 -7.18 3.19 -2.27
N LEU A 51 -6.68 3.11 -1.05
CA LEU A 51 -5.69 2.11 -0.64
C LEU A 51 -6.44 0.83 -0.24
N ILE A 52 -6.02 -0.32 -0.79
CA ILE A 52 -6.49 -1.64 -0.38
C ILE A 52 -5.32 -2.34 0.32
N LEU A 53 -5.51 -2.65 1.60
CA LEU A 53 -4.56 -3.46 2.36
C LEU A 53 -5.01 -4.91 2.35
N ILE A 54 -4.18 -5.77 1.78
CA ILE A 54 -4.44 -7.22 1.68
C ILE A 54 -3.51 -7.91 2.66
N ASP A 55 -4.07 -8.49 3.72
CA ASP A 55 -3.33 -9.21 4.75
C ASP A 55 -3.73 -10.69 4.73
N LYS A 56 -2.71 -11.57 4.65
CA LYS A 56 -2.87 -13.03 4.70
C LYS A 56 -2.62 -13.51 6.12
N GLN A 57 -3.72 -13.83 6.81
CA GLN A 57 -3.74 -14.22 8.21
C GLN A 57 -3.60 -15.73 8.42
N GLY A 58 -3.06 -16.09 9.58
CA GLY A 58 -2.94 -17.48 10.06
C GLY A 58 -1.76 -18.26 9.47
N MET A 59 -1.56 -19.48 9.96
CA MET A 59 -0.45 -20.35 9.55
C MET A 59 -0.58 -20.83 8.10
N THR A 60 -1.82 -21.05 7.63
CA THR A 60 -2.09 -21.54 6.27
C THR A 60 -2.21 -20.42 5.23
N GLY A 61 -2.32 -19.15 5.67
CA GLY A 61 -2.53 -18.00 4.79
C GLY A 61 -3.85 -17.99 4.02
N LYS A 62 -4.79 -18.90 4.35
CA LYS A 62 -6.09 -19.03 3.66
C LYS A 62 -7.07 -17.93 4.05
N LYS A 63 -6.92 -17.34 5.23
CA LYS A 63 -7.75 -16.23 5.67
C LYS A 63 -7.13 -14.95 5.13
N VAL A 64 -7.83 -14.25 4.25
CA VAL A 64 -7.36 -13.00 3.67
C VAL A 64 -8.31 -11.88 4.03
N SER A 65 -7.79 -10.76 4.53
CA SER A 65 -8.57 -9.55 4.75
C SER A 65 -8.21 -8.49 3.72
N TYR A 66 -9.21 -7.93 3.06
CA TYR A 66 -9.11 -6.83 2.11
C TYR A 66 -9.69 -5.57 2.77
N HIS A 67 -8.83 -4.70 3.30
CA HIS A 67 -9.24 -3.48 3.98
C HIS A 67 -9.13 -2.28 3.03
N SER A 68 -10.28 -1.76 2.61
CA SER A 68 -10.38 -0.61 1.70
C SER A 68 -10.44 0.71 2.45
N ILE A 69 -9.51 1.62 2.18
CA ILE A 69 -9.40 2.94 2.79
C ILE A 69 -9.48 3.99 1.67
N PRO A 70 -10.64 4.64 1.46
CA PRO A 70 -10.76 5.74 0.51
C PRO A 70 -9.78 6.85 0.84
N TYR A 71 -9.11 7.42 -0.16
CA TYR A 71 -8.09 8.45 0.10
C TYR A 71 -8.66 9.67 0.82
N LYS A 72 -9.89 10.08 0.49
CA LYS A 72 -10.62 11.16 1.18
C LYS A 72 -10.87 10.92 2.68
N ALA A 73 -10.73 9.68 3.14
CA ALA A 73 -10.89 9.33 4.55
C ALA A 73 -9.55 9.38 5.30
N ILE A 74 -8.41 9.45 4.60
CA ILE A 74 -7.09 9.63 5.23
C ILE A 74 -6.97 11.11 5.58
N THR A 75 -7.02 11.41 6.87
CA THR A 75 -6.98 12.79 7.39
C THR A 75 -5.56 13.33 7.51
N HIS A 76 -4.62 12.46 7.89
CA HIS A 76 -3.19 12.70 7.84
C HIS A 76 -2.44 11.37 7.91
N PHE A 77 -1.14 11.39 7.63
CA PHE A 77 -0.27 10.23 7.72
C PHE A 77 1.10 10.61 8.27
N GLU A 78 1.80 9.62 8.82
CA GLU A 78 3.16 9.75 9.35
C GLU A 78 3.97 8.53 8.91
N VAL A 79 5.24 8.74 8.56
CA VAL A 79 6.20 7.66 8.37
C VAL A 79 7.35 7.86 9.33
N GLU A 80 7.54 6.88 10.20
CA GLU A 80 8.66 6.81 11.13
C GLU A 80 9.74 5.92 10.50
N THR A 81 10.82 6.52 10.03
CA THR A 81 11.91 5.76 9.39
C THR A 81 12.80 5.12 10.44
N ALA A 82 13.23 3.89 10.19
CA ALA A 82 14.25 3.25 10.99
C ALA A 82 15.57 4.04 11.01
N GLY A 83 16.19 4.13 12.19
CA GLY A 83 17.53 4.71 12.36
C GLY A 83 18.66 3.83 11.79
N ARG A 84 19.92 4.19 12.06
CA ARG A 84 21.12 3.50 11.53
C ARG A 84 21.24 1.99 11.86
N PHE A 85 20.48 1.48 12.82
CA PHE A 85 20.51 0.09 13.26
C PHE A 85 19.27 -0.65 12.75
N ASP A 86 19.35 -1.22 11.55
CA ASP A 86 18.55 -2.32 10.95
C ASP A 86 17.05 -2.50 11.30
N MET A 87 16.37 -1.46 11.78
CA MET A 87 14.97 -1.51 12.17
C MET A 87 14.05 -1.37 10.95
N ASP A 88 12.79 -1.76 11.12
CA ASP A 88 11.75 -1.55 10.14
C ASP A 88 11.19 -0.12 10.26
N SER A 89 10.72 0.44 9.15
CA SER A 89 10.01 1.73 9.20
C SER A 89 8.54 1.49 9.54
N GLU A 90 7.85 2.49 10.06
CA GLU A 90 6.43 2.38 10.42
C GLU A 90 5.61 3.43 9.66
N LEU A 91 4.51 2.99 9.05
CA LEU A 91 3.50 3.86 8.44
C LEU A 91 2.28 3.94 9.35
N LYS A 92 1.87 5.17 9.69
CA LYS A 92 0.66 5.47 10.46
C LYS A 92 -0.32 6.24 9.57
N LEU A 93 -1.55 5.75 9.45
CA LEU A 93 -2.63 6.39 8.69
C LEU A 93 -3.79 6.73 9.63
N TRP A 94 -4.18 8.00 9.71
CA TRP A 94 -5.35 8.42 10.48
C TRP A 94 -6.58 8.47 9.61
N ILE A 95 -7.54 7.60 9.92
CA ILE A 95 -8.79 7.47 9.18
C ILE A 95 -9.87 8.31 9.88
N SER A 96 -10.60 9.12 9.11
CA SER A 96 -11.68 9.97 9.61
C SER A 96 -12.65 9.18 10.50
N GLY A 97 -12.87 9.66 11.73
CA GLY A 97 -13.73 9.03 12.72
C GLY A 97 -13.06 7.94 13.57
N GLN A 98 -11.80 7.61 13.29
CA GLN A 98 -10.98 6.74 14.15
C GLN A 98 -10.04 7.58 15.02
N LYS A 99 -9.93 7.24 16.30
CA LYS A 99 -9.05 7.91 17.24
C LYS A 99 -7.59 7.49 17.05
N ASP A 100 -7.38 6.19 16.92
CA ASP A 100 -6.06 5.60 16.82
C ASP A 100 -5.71 5.37 15.34
N PRO A 101 -4.43 5.56 14.94
CA PRO A 101 -4.02 5.33 13.57
C PRO A 101 -4.04 3.84 13.22
N LEU A 102 -4.23 3.57 11.93
CA LEU A 102 -3.84 2.29 11.37
C LEU A 102 -2.32 2.27 11.22
N VAL A 103 -1.69 1.35 11.94
CA VAL A 103 -0.24 1.18 11.96
C VAL A 103 0.16 -0.01 11.10
N LYS A 104 1.15 0.19 10.21
CA LYS A 104 1.74 -0.88 9.41
C LYS A 104 3.26 -0.79 9.42
N GLU A 105 3.90 -1.91 9.74
CA GLU A 105 5.34 -2.09 9.60
C GLU A 105 5.74 -2.19 8.11
N LEU A 106 6.73 -1.40 7.72
CA LEU A 106 7.38 -1.43 6.43
C LEU A 106 8.75 -2.07 6.59
N LYS A 107 8.86 -3.33 6.18
CA LYS A 107 10.09 -4.10 6.33
C LYS A 107 11.22 -3.55 5.49
N LYS A 108 12.46 -3.77 5.93
CA LYS A 108 13.66 -3.47 5.13
C LYS A 108 13.53 -4.01 3.70
N GLY A 109 13.85 -3.17 2.71
CA GLY A 109 13.69 -3.48 1.28
C GLY A 109 12.35 -3.03 0.69
N THR A 110 11.40 -2.58 1.51
CA THR A 110 10.20 -1.89 1.02
C THR A 110 10.58 -0.51 0.48
N ASP A 111 9.99 -0.10 -0.64
CA ASP A 111 10.13 1.25 -1.18
C ASP A 111 9.29 2.25 -0.36
N VAL A 112 9.81 2.62 0.81
CA VAL A 112 9.18 3.54 1.76
C VAL A 112 8.99 4.93 1.13
N VAL A 113 9.89 5.36 0.23
CA VAL A 113 9.79 6.65 -0.46
C VAL A 113 8.66 6.62 -1.49
N GLY A 114 8.57 5.54 -2.29
CA GLY A 114 7.48 5.33 -3.24
C GLY A 114 6.12 5.28 -2.56
N ILE A 115 6.00 4.56 -1.44
CA ILE A 115 4.76 4.54 -0.63
C ILE A 115 4.35 5.94 -0.19
N GLN A 116 5.28 6.71 0.40
CA GLN A 116 5.00 8.09 0.83
C GLN A 116 4.54 8.97 -0.33
N LYS A 117 5.26 8.94 -1.46
CA LYS A 117 4.92 9.72 -2.65
C LYS A 117 3.56 9.32 -3.22
N THR A 118 3.24 8.04 -3.19
CA THR A 118 1.95 7.51 -3.69
C THR A 118 0.79 7.97 -2.82
N ILE A 119 0.93 7.88 -1.49
CA ILE A 119 -0.08 8.39 -0.55
C ILE A 119 -0.29 9.89 -0.79
N ALA A 120 0.79 10.67 -0.91
CA ALA A 120 0.70 12.11 -1.17
C ALA A 120 -0.03 12.43 -2.48
N ASN A 121 0.25 11.71 -3.57
CA ASN A 121 -0.39 11.94 -4.87
C ASN A 121 -1.91 11.73 -4.89
N PHE A 122 -2.43 10.88 -4.01
CA PHE A 122 -3.86 10.50 -4.02
C PHE A 122 -4.67 11.05 -2.85
N SER A 123 -4.02 11.47 -1.75
CA SER A 123 -4.69 11.94 -0.51
C SER A 123 -4.62 13.44 -0.27
N LEU A 124 -3.87 14.19 -1.09
CA LEU A 124 -3.74 15.65 -1.02
C LEU A 124 -4.38 16.30 -2.26
#